data_AF-A0A7I7NSJ5-F1
#
_entry.id   AF-A0A7I7NSJ5-F1
#
_cell.length_a   1.000
_cell.length_b   1.000
_cell.length_c   1.000
_cell.angle_alpha   90.00
_cell.angle_beta   90.00
_cell.angle_gamma   90.00
#
_symmetry.space_group_name_H-M   'P 1'
#
loop_
_entity.id
_entity.type
_entity.pdbx_description
1 polymer ?
#
loop_
_entity_poly.entity_id
_entity_poly.type
_entity_poly.pdbx_seq_one_letter_code
_entity_poly.pdbx_strand_id
1 'polypeptide(L)'
;MLPEFGVHPFEARKECTGFIFNRIWAAIKRESLAVVAEGVARPEDVDGMFKSNLGVPAGPFQMMDAVGLDVVLDIENHYADEFPHLPRHVRELLQSYVDAGKLGVKSGEGFYSYRSGA
;
A
#
# COMPACT_ATOMS: atom_id res chain seq x y z
N MET A 1 21.11 -8.12 17.33
CA MET A 1 20.82 -6.85 18.04
C MET A 1 22.01 -5.93 17.81
N LEU A 2 21.81 -4.67 17.41
CA LEU A 2 22.84 -3.64 17.56
C LEU A 2 22.56 -3.00 18.93
N PRO A 3 23.14 -3.53 20.03
CA PRO A 3 22.64 -3.26 21.38
C PRO A 3 22.79 -1.79 21.76
N GLU A 4 23.75 -1.10 21.15
CA GLU A 4 24.00 0.33 21.35
C GLU A 4 22.87 1.23 20.80
N PHE A 5 22.08 0.75 19.83
CA PHE A 5 21.01 1.53 19.20
C PHE A 5 19.60 0.96 19.45
N GLY A 6 19.48 -0.14 20.20
CA GLY A 6 18.18 -0.75 20.50
C GLY A 6 17.43 -1.32 19.28
N VAL A 7 18.12 -1.53 18.15
CA VAL A 7 17.53 -2.05 16.92
C VAL A 7 17.89 -3.52 16.68
N HIS A 8 16.92 -4.26 16.10
CA HIS A 8 17.14 -5.62 15.64
C HIS A 8 17.41 -5.61 14.12
N PRO A 9 18.65 -5.87 13.66
CA PRO A 9 18.96 -5.85 12.23
C PRO A 9 18.39 -7.08 11.52
N PHE A 10 18.08 -6.91 10.24
CA PHE A 10 17.72 -7.99 9.31
C PHE A 10 18.65 -7.93 8.10
N GLU A 11 19.25 -9.08 7.74
CA GLU A 11 20.32 -9.13 6.74
C GLU A 11 19.77 -9.42 5.34
N ALA A 12 20.09 -8.54 4.39
CA ALA A 12 19.90 -8.82 2.96
C ALA A 12 21.15 -9.52 2.43
N ARG A 13 21.04 -10.82 2.11
CA ARG A 13 22.17 -11.65 1.63
C ARG A 13 22.67 -11.28 0.23
N LYS A 14 21.93 -10.43 -0.48
CA LYS A 14 22.26 -9.93 -1.82
C LYS A 14 21.59 -8.56 -2.01
N GLU A 15 22.09 -7.81 -2.98
CA GLU A 15 21.45 -6.57 -3.41
C GLU A 15 20.00 -6.82 -3.85
N CYS A 16 19.10 -5.95 -3.42
CA CYS A 16 17.67 -6.09 -3.62
C CYS A 16 17.02 -4.71 -3.73
N THR A 17 16.42 -4.40 -4.89
CA THR A 17 15.59 -3.21 -5.08
C THR A 17 14.47 -3.17 -4.04
N GLY A 18 14.37 -2.05 -3.31
CA GLY A 18 13.42 -1.90 -2.21
C GLY A 18 13.82 -2.60 -0.91
N PHE A 19 15.05 -3.11 -0.80
CA PHE A 19 15.49 -3.94 0.33
C PHE A 19 14.54 -5.14 0.55
N ILE A 20 14.58 -5.77 1.73
CA ILE A 20 13.74 -6.95 2.01
C ILE A 20 12.27 -6.54 2.15
N PHE A 21 11.98 -5.57 3.01
CA PHE A 21 10.61 -5.24 3.39
C PHE A 21 9.83 -4.57 2.26
N ASN A 22 10.37 -3.53 1.60
CA ASN A 22 9.57 -2.82 0.59
C ASN A 22 9.31 -3.68 -0.65
N ARG A 23 10.19 -4.64 -0.96
CA ARG A 23 9.94 -5.61 -2.04
C ARG A 23 8.78 -6.54 -1.73
N ILE A 24 8.73 -7.10 -0.51
CA ILE A 24 7.61 -7.95 -0.06
C ILE A 24 6.33 -7.11 -0.01
N TRP A 25 6.44 -5.89 0.55
CA TRP A 25 5.34 -4.96 0.63
C TRP A 25 4.75 -4.61 -0.73
N ALA A 26 5.57 -4.38 -1.75
CA ALA A 26 5.10 -4.09 -3.11
C ALA A 26 4.20 -5.22 -3.65
N ALA A 27 4.54 -6.49 -3.39
CA ALA A 27 3.69 -7.61 -3.79
C ALA A 27 2.37 -7.66 -3.01
N ILE A 28 2.42 -7.49 -1.69
CA ILE A 28 1.22 -7.45 -0.83
C ILE A 28 0.28 -6.33 -1.27
N LYS A 29 0.84 -5.13 -1.46
CA LYS A 29 0.12 -3.93 -1.86
C LYS A 29 -0.55 -4.12 -3.23
N ARG A 30 0.20 -4.61 -4.22
CA ARG A 30 -0.32 -4.84 -5.57
C ARG A 30 -1.48 -5.84 -5.58
N GLU A 31 -1.35 -6.95 -4.85
CA GLU A 31 -2.42 -7.96 -4.78
C GLU A 31 -3.65 -7.43 -4.03
N SER A 32 -3.44 -6.67 -2.95
CA SER A 32 -4.54 -6.04 -2.22
C SER A 32 -5.34 -5.09 -3.12
N LEU A 33 -4.65 -4.27 -3.91
CA LEU A 33 -5.28 -3.37 -4.88
C LEU A 33 -5.99 -4.13 -6.00
N ALA A 34 -5.41 -5.23 -6.50
CA ALA A 34 -6.01 -6.04 -7.57
C ALA A 34 -7.35 -6.64 -7.14
N VAL A 35 -7.41 -7.27 -5.96
CA VAL A 35 -8.65 -7.84 -5.40
C VAL A 35 -9.77 -6.79 -5.28
N VAL A 36 -9.44 -5.56 -4.89
CA VAL A 36 -10.43 -4.47 -4.81
C VAL A 36 -10.79 -3.93 -6.19
N ALA A 37 -9.82 -3.75 -7.08
CA ALA A 37 -10.05 -3.26 -8.44
C ALA A 37 -10.91 -4.23 -9.27
N GLU A 38 -10.80 -5.54 -9.02
CA GLU A 38 -11.63 -6.59 -9.62
C GLU A 38 -13.02 -6.70 -8.98
N GLY A 39 -13.30 -5.91 -7.93
CA GLY A 39 -14.58 -5.89 -7.23
C GLY A 39 -14.83 -7.11 -6.34
N VAL A 40 -13.79 -7.89 -6.03
CA VAL A 40 -13.89 -9.11 -5.19
C VAL A 40 -14.09 -8.75 -3.72
N ALA A 41 -13.50 -7.63 -3.26
CA ALA A 41 -13.63 -7.15 -1.89
C ALA A 41 -13.65 -5.62 -1.83
N ARG A 42 -14.06 -5.09 -0.68
CA ARG A 42 -13.88 -3.66 -0.35
C ARG A 42 -12.57 -3.46 0.41
N PRO A 43 -11.97 -2.26 0.39
CA PRO A 43 -10.78 -1.93 1.20
C PRO A 43 -10.91 -2.34 2.68
N GLU A 44 -12.09 -2.12 3.27
CA GLU A 44 -12.40 -2.45 4.66
C GLU A 44 -12.31 -3.93 4.98
N ASP A 45 -12.74 -4.78 4.05
CA ASP A 45 -12.74 -6.23 4.24
C ASP A 45 -11.31 -6.79 4.17
N VAL A 46 -10.49 -6.26 3.25
CA VAL A 46 -9.06 -6.61 3.15
C VAL A 46 -8.31 -6.17 4.41
N ASP A 47 -8.46 -4.91 4.82
CA ASP A 47 -7.79 -4.41 6.03
C ASP A 47 -8.25 -5.15 7.28
N GLY A 48 -9.56 -5.46 7.39
CA GLY A 48 -10.11 -6.26 8.47
C GLY A 48 -9.45 -7.63 8.57
N MET A 49 -9.29 -8.33 7.44
CA MET A 49 -8.62 -9.62 7.38
C MET A 49 -7.15 -9.53 7.84
N PHE A 50 -6.41 -8.52 7.38
CA PHE A 50 -5.02 -8.32 7.81
C PHE A 50 -4.91 -8.10 9.31
N LYS A 51 -5.78 -7.26 9.88
CA LYS A 51 -5.82 -6.99 11.32
C LYS A 51 -6.17 -8.24 12.12
N SER A 52 -7.20 -8.97 11.71
CA SER A 52 -7.67 -10.18 12.42
C SER A 52 -6.66 -11.31 12.37
N ASN A 53 -6.04 -11.57 11.21
CA ASN A 53 -5.19 -12.73 11.02
C ASN A 53 -3.73 -12.50 11.45
N LEU A 54 -3.23 -11.27 11.31
CA LEU A 54 -1.82 -10.94 11.58
C LEU A 54 -1.62 -10.11 12.85
N GLY A 55 -2.71 -9.63 13.47
CA GLY A 55 -2.64 -8.78 14.67
C GLY A 55 -2.00 -7.42 14.42
N VAL A 56 -1.96 -6.95 13.16
CA VAL A 56 -1.39 -5.65 12.81
C VAL A 56 -2.39 -4.52 13.11
N PRO A 57 -1.93 -3.32 13.49
CA PRO A 57 -2.82 -2.21 13.82
C PRO A 57 -3.50 -1.56 12.60
N ALA A 58 -2.88 -1.67 11.43
CA ALA A 58 -3.35 -1.11 10.17
C ALA A 58 -3.20 -2.14 9.05
N GLY A 59 -4.18 -2.18 8.15
CA GLY A 59 -4.10 -3.01 6.94
C GLY A 59 -3.48 -2.25 5.76
N PRO A 60 -3.35 -2.92 4.61
CA PRO A 60 -2.74 -2.33 3.42
C PRO A 60 -3.37 -1.03 2.95
N PHE A 61 -4.70 -0.90 2.97
CA PHE A 61 -5.39 0.29 2.50
C PHE A 61 -5.18 1.48 3.43
N GLN A 62 -5.28 1.27 4.74
CA GLN A 62 -4.92 2.32 5.70
C GLN A 62 -3.45 2.72 5.62
N MET A 63 -2.54 1.77 5.38
CA MET A 63 -1.12 2.08 5.18
C MET A 63 -0.90 2.89 3.90
N MET A 64 -1.61 2.58 2.81
CA MET A 64 -1.56 3.36 1.56
C MET A 64 -2.11 4.78 1.75
N ASP A 65 -3.24 4.95 2.44
CA ASP A 65 -3.81 6.26 2.74
C ASP A 65 -2.89 7.11 3.63
N ALA A 66 -2.12 6.49 4.52
CA ALA A 66 -1.12 7.17 5.34
C ALA A 66 0.10 7.64 4.53
N VAL A 67 0.52 6.86 3.52
CA VAL A 67 1.60 7.24 2.59
C VAL A 67 1.15 8.34 1.63
N GLY A 68 -0.07 8.22 1.11
CA GLY A 68 -0.65 9.10 0.09
C GLY A 68 -0.82 8.39 -1.25
N LEU A 69 -2.03 8.45 -1.82
CA LEU A 69 -2.39 7.64 -2.99
C LEU A 69 -1.71 8.07 -4.29
N ASP A 70 -1.32 9.34 -4.41
CA ASP A 70 -0.47 9.86 -5.48
C ASP A 70 0.93 9.24 -5.43
N VAL A 71 1.55 9.16 -4.25
CA VAL A 71 2.85 8.52 -4.06
C VAL A 71 2.76 7.03 -4.36
N VAL A 72 1.67 6.37 -3.93
CA VAL A 72 1.45 4.96 -4.21
C VAL A 72 1.30 4.71 -5.71
N LEU A 73 0.58 5.59 -6.43
CA LEU A 73 0.42 5.53 -7.88
C LEU A 73 1.76 5.72 -8.61
N ASP A 74 2.59 6.68 -8.20
CA ASP A 74 3.92 6.89 -8.77
C ASP A 74 4.80 5.65 -8.63
N ILE A 75 4.76 5.00 -7.45
CA ILE A 75 5.48 3.74 -7.20
C ILE A 75 4.98 2.64 -8.14
N GLU A 76 3.66 2.47 -8.31
CA GLU A 76 3.12 1.44 -9.19
C GLU A 76 3.38 1.72 -10.67
N ASN A 77 3.40 2.98 -11.11
CA ASN A 77 3.80 3.35 -12.46
C ASN A 77 5.27 3.00 -12.71
N HIS A 78 6.16 3.30 -11.75
CA HIS A 78 7.56 2.90 -11.86
C HIS A 78 7.73 1.37 -11.96
N TYR A 79 6.99 0.60 -11.16
CA TYR A 79 6.99 -0.86 -11.28
C TYR A 79 6.43 -1.34 -12.61
N ALA A 80 5.44 -0.68 -13.18
CA ALA A 80 4.89 -1.05 -14.49
C ALA A 80 5.88 -0.79 -15.63
N ASP A 81 6.72 0.25 -15.52
CA ASP A 81 7.79 0.53 -16.49
C ASP A 81 8.88 -0.56 -16.44
N GLU A 82 9.25 -1.02 -15.25
CA GLU A 82 10.22 -2.11 -15.07
C GLU A 82 9.62 -3.49 -15.42
N PHE A 83 8.33 -3.68 -15.16
CA PHE A 83 7.61 -4.96 -15.34
C PHE A 83 6.31 -4.76 -16.15
N PRO A 84 6.38 -4.70 -17.49
CA PRO A 84 5.23 -4.37 -18.34
C PRO A 84 4.05 -5.36 -18.28
N HIS A 85 4.24 -6.54 -17.70
CA HIS A 85 3.22 -7.57 -17.53
C HIS A 85 2.32 -7.35 -16.30
N LEU A 86 2.62 -6.34 -15.46
CA LEU A 86 1.82 -6.07 -14.27
C LEU A 86 0.41 -5.57 -14.65
N PRO A 87 -0.63 -5.92 -13.86
CA PRO A 87 -2.00 -5.56 -14.19
C PRO A 87 -2.21 -4.05 -14.21
N ARG A 88 -2.90 -3.56 -15.25
CA ARG A 88 -3.19 -2.13 -15.40
C ARG A 88 -4.28 -1.64 -14.45
N HIS A 89 -5.27 -2.49 -14.16
CA HIS A 89 -6.44 -2.14 -13.34
C HIS A 89 -6.08 -1.62 -11.94
N VAL A 90 -4.95 -2.07 -11.37
CA VAL A 90 -4.41 -1.59 -10.09
C VAL A 90 -4.14 -0.09 -10.14
N ARG A 91 -3.49 0.37 -11.22
CA ARG A 91 -3.12 1.76 -11.43
C ARG A 91 -4.33 2.61 -11.83
N GLU A 92 -5.27 2.03 -12.57
CA GLU A 92 -6.54 2.70 -12.92
C GLU A 92 -7.39 2.99 -11.68
N LEU A 93 -7.46 2.04 -10.73
CA LEU A 93 -8.10 2.26 -9.43
C LEU A 93 -7.45 3.44 -8.71
N LEU A 94 -6.13 3.41 -8.51
CA LEU A 94 -5.41 4.49 -7.83
C LEU A 94 -5.58 5.83 -8.54
N GLN A 95 -5.47 5.86 -9.87
CA GLN A 95 -5.66 7.06 -10.69
C GLN A 95 -7.03 7.68 -10.45
N SER A 96 -8.10 6.87 -10.38
CA SER A 96 -9.46 7.38 -10.12
C SER A 96 -9.59 8.10 -8.78
N TYR A 97 -8.87 7.67 -7.74
CA TYR A 97 -8.86 8.35 -6.44
C TYR A 97 -8.04 9.63 -6.49
N VAL A 98 -6.87 9.59 -7.15
CA VAL A 98 -5.99 10.75 -7.32
C VAL A 98 -6.68 11.85 -8.13
N ASP A 99 -7.33 11.50 -9.24
CA ASP A 99 -8.10 12.43 -10.08
C ASP A 99 -9.27 13.08 -9.32
N ALA A 100 -9.85 12.35 -8.37
CA ALA A 100 -10.88 12.86 -7.47
C ALA A 100 -10.33 13.68 -6.28
N GLY A 101 -9.00 13.90 -6.20
CA GLY A 101 -8.35 14.60 -5.10
C GLY A 101 -8.35 13.82 -3.78
N LYS A 102 -8.63 12.51 -3.82
CA LYS A 102 -8.65 11.62 -2.66
C LYS A 102 -7.26 11.02 -2.47
N LEU A 103 -6.40 11.75 -1.79
CA LEU A 103 -4.99 11.42 -1.59
C LEU A 103 -4.70 10.72 -0.25
N GLY A 104 -5.72 10.26 0.47
CA GLY A 104 -5.56 9.61 1.78
C GLY A 104 -5.64 10.59 2.95
N VAL A 105 -4.87 10.34 4.00
CA VAL A 105 -4.92 11.12 5.26
C VAL A 105 -4.65 12.60 5.01
N LYS A 106 -3.72 12.93 4.11
CA LYS A 106 -3.32 14.32 3.82
C LYS A 106 -4.40 15.17 3.17
N SER A 107 -5.38 14.57 2.49
CA SER A 107 -6.55 15.26 1.90
C SER A 107 -7.82 15.05 2.73
N GLY A 108 -7.74 14.33 3.84
CA GLY A 108 -8.89 13.95 4.68
C GLY A 108 -9.76 12.85 4.07
N GLU A 109 -9.41 12.30 2.91
CA GLU A 109 -10.13 11.21 2.26
C GLU A 109 -9.23 10.50 1.26
N GLY A 110 -9.23 9.17 1.30
CA GLY A 110 -8.61 8.25 0.34
C GLY A 110 -9.52 7.05 0.14
N PHE A 111 -9.02 5.84 0.42
CA PHE A 111 -9.86 4.66 0.56
C PHE A 111 -10.82 4.78 1.76
N TYR A 112 -10.39 5.49 2.81
CA TYR A 112 -11.22 5.83 3.97
C TYR A 112 -11.48 7.34 4.07
N SER A 113 -12.53 7.72 4.79
CA SER A 113 -12.75 9.11 5.22
C SER A 113 -12.02 9.38 6.52
N TYR A 114 -11.23 10.46 6.54
CA TYR A 114 -10.45 10.95 7.70
C TYR A 114 -10.88 12.35 8.15
N ARG A 115 -11.93 12.90 7.55
CA ARG A 115 -12.52 14.14 8.05
C ARG A 115 -13.07 13.85 9.44
N SER A 116 -12.43 14.39 10.46
CA SER A 116 -12.98 14.48 11.80
C SER A 116 -14.41 14.98 11.69
N GLY A 117 -15.36 14.29 12.32
CA GLY A 117 -16.77 14.65 12.25
C GLY A 117 -16.98 16.15 12.47
N ALA A 118 -17.87 16.71 11.64
CA ALA A 118 -18.54 17.96 11.96
C ALA A 118 -19.32 17.82 13.28
#